data_AF-A0A8B7YD20-F1
#
_entry.id   AF-A0A8B7YD20-F1
#
_cell.length_a   1.000
_cell.length_b   1.000
_cell.length_c   1.000
_cell.angle_alpha   90.00
_cell.angle_beta   90.00
_cell.angle_gamma   90.00
#
_symmetry.space_group_name_H-M   'P 1'
#
loop_
_entity.id
_entity.type
_entity.pdbx_description
1 polymer ?
#
loop_
_entity_poly.entity_id
_entity_poly.type
_entity_poly.pdbx_seq_one_letter_code
_entity_poly.pdbx_strand_id
1 'polypeptide(L)'
;MSSISSMARFRNPTKSARDPGFSSTLKRTSSLGSLNKRSSANLAPSFNASKTSPGLSEEYSNLEAEYIKNLQQQIYFLELEANFLRDQARKATHLQPKMTEEAGRMLDTLKDLQSTVDGLHLDIKRKESNLDMVNSEKERLDGRLKLLQDTHNREKKLLVEEIVQLKKQNEMTLREIAQKEEQIFDARKELDKGSTSLTSAEQKIRILTAQVDQKSDELRHTQLALEDKRAELLKVQTQLQELEDRYYSSTASIQDKAVEEFRNEIRVMQHKMKETELNAQQDRYLKNKMSDDIANLVKENALLGTQVVELQKQLDRERSLRESRDTRHASNITELVTVRDKEKQLKYELDKAREELKYERDRVQHLMNQLAKQEQEHVTSNLSQNTLRSRLAELEGRLSGVEVENTQLRRDKMLLVDHVSELQKQVAERDQEATRMQNHMHTMEGTLAGLERRNKQESSLQSQRWGEFEKMAESMKNLSKSMTARSLTPEY
;
A
#
# COMPACT_ATOMS: atom_id res chain seq x y z
N MET A 1 -83.03 2.46 23.88
CA MET A 1 -84.02 1.80 24.75
C MET A 1 -85.17 2.76 24.95
N SER A 2 -86.42 2.29 24.93
CA SER A 2 -87.60 2.94 25.53
C SER A 2 -88.05 4.31 24.97
N SER A 3 -89.30 4.77 25.12
CA SER A 3 -90.58 4.04 25.16
C SER A 3 -91.75 5.03 24.97
N ILE A 4 -92.67 4.67 24.05
CA ILE A 4 -94.13 4.64 24.26
C ILE A 4 -94.91 5.97 24.50
N SER A 5 -96.12 5.98 23.91
CA SER A 5 -97.31 6.79 24.25
C SER A 5 -97.42 8.27 23.83
N SER A 6 -98.63 8.82 23.64
CA SER A 6 -99.82 8.40 22.84
C SER A 6 -101.04 9.25 23.17
N MET A 7 -101.94 9.41 22.18
CA MET A 7 -103.40 9.43 22.35
C MET A 7 -104.12 10.61 23.06
N ALA A 8 -105.04 11.22 22.29
CA ALA A 8 -106.50 11.09 22.47
C ALA A 8 -107.36 12.23 23.09
N ARG A 9 -108.24 12.74 22.22
CA ARG A 9 -109.72 12.79 22.34
C ARG A 9 -110.43 13.91 23.14
N PHE A 10 -111.33 14.58 22.41
CA PHE A 10 -112.70 15.01 22.77
C PHE A 10 -112.97 15.75 24.09
N ARG A 11 -113.63 16.91 23.96
CA ARG A 11 -114.98 17.10 24.53
C ARG A 11 -115.84 18.10 23.76
N ASN A 12 -117.14 17.91 23.88
CA ASN A 12 -118.29 18.67 23.35
C ASN A 12 -119.43 18.45 24.39
N PRO A 13 -120.66 18.99 24.27
CA PRO A 13 -121.11 20.37 24.01
C PRO A 13 -122.12 20.85 25.11
N THR A 14 -122.97 21.85 24.79
CA THR A 14 -124.41 22.03 25.17
C THR A 14 -124.85 23.25 25.99
N LYS A 15 -126.01 23.81 25.57
CA LYS A 15 -127.13 24.38 26.38
C LYS A 15 -126.88 25.68 27.21
N SER A 16 -127.90 26.39 27.71
CA SER A 16 -129.21 26.80 27.14
C SER A 16 -130.01 27.70 28.13
N ALA A 17 -130.84 28.60 27.59
CA ALA A 17 -132.12 29.09 28.14
C ALA A 17 -132.17 30.18 29.24
N ARG A 18 -133.25 30.98 29.11
CA ARG A 18 -134.17 31.53 30.15
C ARG A 18 -133.79 32.77 31.01
N ASP A 19 -134.63 33.81 30.83
CA ASP A 19 -135.37 34.59 31.85
C ASP A 19 -135.59 33.89 33.22
N PRO A 20 -135.77 34.59 34.37
CA PRO A 20 -136.65 35.78 34.45
C PRO A 20 -136.31 36.89 35.49
N GLY A 21 -137.10 37.99 35.48
CA GLY A 21 -137.96 38.26 36.66
C GLY A 21 -137.88 39.57 37.47
N PHE A 22 -138.95 40.37 37.34
CA PHE A 22 -139.75 41.01 38.43
C PHE A 22 -139.32 42.25 39.26
N SER A 23 -140.40 43.01 39.61
CA SER A 23 -140.61 43.93 40.74
C SER A 23 -140.37 45.44 40.49
N SER A 24 -141.39 46.23 40.08
CA SER A 24 -142.43 46.91 40.92
C SER A 24 -142.03 48.37 41.25
N THR A 25 -142.89 49.32 41.67
CA THR A 25 -144.24 49.26 42.28
C THR A 25 -145.07 50.56 42.02
N LEU A 26 -146.42 50.47 42.01
CA LEU A 26 -147.42 51.54 42.30
C LEU A 26 -147.52 52.76 41.33
N LYS A 27 -148.65 53.48 41.16
CA LYS A 27 -150.00 53.47 41.81
C LYS A 27 -151.06 54.02 40.82
N ARG A 28 -152.31 53.51 40.82
CA ARG A 28 -153.45 54.07 40.04
C ARG A 28 -154.84 53.74 40.65
N THR A 29 -155.61 54.78 40.99
CA THR A 29 -157.00 54.84 41.55
C THR A 29 -157.52 56.29 41.38
N SER A 30 -158.79 56.71 41.48
CA SER A 30 -160.18 56.16 41.53
C SER A 30 -161.11 57.38 41.28
N SER A 31 -162.21 57.37 40.52
CA SER A 31 -163.46 56.57 40.50
C SER A 31 -164.51 56.96 41.56
N LEU A 32 -165.78 57.06 41.12
CA LEU A 32 -167.02 57.49 41.84
C LEU A 32 -167.11 59.01 42.17
N GLY A 33 -168.28 59.66 42.20
CA GLY A 33 -169.62 59.22 41.75
C GLY A 33 -170.81 60.13 42.17
N SER A 34 -171.49 60.73 41.18
CA SER A 34 -172.93 61.11 41.06
C SER A 34 -173.84 61.36 42.29
N LEU A 35 -174.68 62.45 42.27
CA LEU A 35 -176.18 62.40 42.24
C LEU A 35 -176.90 63.73 42.63
N ASN A 36 -177.86 64.18 41.79
CA ASN A 36 -179.21 64.74 42.08
C ASN A 36 -179.49 65.96 43.04
N LYS A 37 -180.67 66.65 43.09
CA LYS A 37 -181.75 66.99 42.11
C LYS A 37 -182.94 67.79 42.74
N ARG A 38 -183.21 69.03 42.26
CA ARG A 38 -184.52 69.79 42.19
C ARG A 38 -185.32 70.29 43.44
N SER A 39 -186.14 71.33 43.16
CA SER A 39 -187.58 71.60 43.53
C SER A 39 -188.04 72.34 44.83
N SER A 40 -188.34 73.65 44.65
CA SER A 40 -189.67 74.34 44.77
C SER A 40 -190.57 74.39 46.04
N ALA A 41 -191.18 75.59 46.26
CA ALA A 41 -192.64 75.87 46.47
C ALA A 41 -193.15 76.57 47.77
N ASN A 42 -193.62 77.83 47.61
CA ASN A 42 -194.96 78.40 47.95
C ASN A 42 -195.58 78.58 49.38
N LEU A 43 -196.11 79.82 49.58
CA LEU A 43 -197.42 80.27 50.15
C LEU A 43 -197.71 80.45 51.68
N ALA A 44 -198.05 81.71 52.04
CA ALA A 44 -199.28 82.27 52.70
C ALA A 44 -199.87 81.66 54.01
N PRO A 45 -200.66 82.40 54.86
CA PRO A 45 -202.01 82.95 54.55
C PRO A 45 -202.38 84.32 55.22
N SER A 46 -203.68 84.60 55.44
CA SER A 46 -204.33 85.89 55.82
C SER A 46 -205.45 85.69 56.88
N PHE A 47 -206.10 86.74 57.45
CA PHE A 47 -207.57 86.80 57.72
C PHE A 47 -208.10 88.18 58.24
N ASN A 48 -209.41 88.29 58.63
CA ASN A 48 -210.27 89.47 58.33
C ASN A 48 -211.51 89.69 59.29
N ALA A 49 -212.11 90.91 59.27
CA ALA A 49 -213.54 91.31 59.44
C ALA A 49 -214.39 91.25 60.77
N SER A 50 -214.74 92.44 61.31
CA SER A 50 -216.10 93.07 61.53
C SER A 50 -217.30 92.51 62.38
N LYS A 51 -218.10 93.46 62.97
CA LYS A 51 -219.62 93.65 62.95
C LYS A 51 -220.62 93.32 64.13
N THR A 52 -221.69 94.17 64.23
CA THR A 52 -223.19 93.94 64.45
C THR A 52 -223.99 93.80 65.82
N SER A 53 -224.89 94.79 66.11
CA SER A 53 -226.38 94.73 66.41
C SER A 53 -226.99 94.10 67.74
N PRO A 54 -228.35 93.99 67.99
CA PRO A 54 -229.42 95.03 68.21
C PRO A 54 -230.57 94.74 69.29
N GLY A 55 -231.50 95.69 69.59
CA GLY A 55 -232.99 95.42 69.75
C GLY A 55 -233.82 95.77 71.03
N LEU A 56 -235.06 96.31 70.85
CA LEU A 56 -236.30 96.27 71.72
C LEU A 56 -236.37 97.13 73.04
N SER A 57 -237.51 97.49 73.70
CA SER A 57 -238.99 97.55 73.41
C SER A 57 -239.83 98.34 74.48
N GLU A 58 -241.12 98.65 74.18
CA GLU A 58 -242.33 99.08 74.99
C GLU A 58 -242.26 99.87 76.34
N GLU A 59 -242.87 101.07 76.41
CA GLU A 59 -244.13 101.40 77.17
C GLU A 59 -244.57 102.89 77.01
N TYR A 60 -245.89 103.18 77.05
CA TYR A 60 -246.47 104.51 76.74
C TYR A 60 -246.90 105.33 77.98
N SER A 61 -245.96 106.07 78.59
CA SER A 61 -246.22 107.37 79.28
C SER A 61 -244.95 108.06 79.76
N ASN A 62 -243.94 107.31 80.21
CA ASN A 62 -242.73 107.86 80.85
C ASN A 62 -241.67 108.41 79.86
N LEU A 63 -242.05 108.68 78.61
CA LEU A 63 -241.14 108.89 77.47
C LEU A 63 -240.17 110.07 77.64
N GLU A 64 -240.61 111.15 78.30
CA GLU A 64 -239.88 112.43 78.33
C GLU A 64 -238.72 112.42 79.35
N ALA A 65 -238.86 111.72 80.47
CA ALA A 65 -237.85 111.66 81.52
C ALA A 65 -236.63 110.79 81.16
N GLU A 66 -236.85 109.64 80.51
CA GLU A 66 -235.77 108.76 80.07
C GLU A 66 -234.98 109.35 78.89
N TYR A 67 -235.62 110.14 78.00
CA TYR A 67 -234.93 110.79 76.88
C TYR A 67 -233.84 111.79 77.34
N ILE A 68 -234.14 112.60 78.37
CA ILE A 68 -233.18 113.54 78.98
C ILE A 68 -231.97 112.79 79.56
N LYS A 69 -232.22 111.67 80.22
CA LYS A 69 -231.20 110.83 80.87
C LYS A 69 -230.30 110.11 79.85
N ASN A 70 -230.87 109.67 78.74
CA ASN A 70 -230.12 109.07 77.63
C ASN A 70 -229.22 110.11 76.93
N LEU A 71 -229.71 111.34 76.72
CA LEU A 71 -228.90 112.46 76.22
C LEU A 71 -227.71 112.79 77.14
N GLN A 72 -227.90 112.81 78.46
CA GLN A 72 -226.80 113.00 79.41
C GLN A 72 -225.76 111.88 79.32
N GLN A 73 -226.20 110.63 79.16
CA GLN A 73 -225.31 109.48 79.01
C GLN A 73 -224.51 109.51 77.69
N GLN A 74 -225.12 110.04 76.62
CA GLN A 74 -224.47 110.21 75.32
C GLN A 74 -223.43 111.34 75.31
N ILE A 75 -223.66 112.43 76.07
CA ILE A 75 -222.66 113.48 76.30
C ILE A 75 -221.42 112.91 77.04
N TYR A 76 -221.62 112.11 78.09
CA TYR A 76 -220.53 111.52 78.86
C TYR A 76 -219.59 110.62 78.02
N PHE A 77 -220.14 109.87 77.06
CA PHE A 77 -219.30 109.08 76.13
C PHE A 77 -218.49 109.95 75.17
N LEU A 78 -219.05 111.07 74.69
CA LEU A 78 -218.31 112.04 73.87
C LEU A 78 -217.20 112.74 74.65
N GLU A 79 -217.38 113.00 75.95
CA GLU A 79 -216.31 113.51 76.81
C GLU A 79 -215.17 112.50 77.01
N LEU A 80 -215.48 111.20 77.09
CA LEU A 80 -214.45 110.14 77.12
C LEU A 80 -213.64 110.12 75.81
N GLU A 81 -214.31 110.13 74.67
CA GLU A 81 -213.69 110.06 73.34
C GLU A 81 -212.83 111.32 73.05
N ALA A 82 -213.33 112.50 73.41
CA ALA A 82 -212.60 113.76 73.30
C ALA A 82 -211.33 113.81 74.18
N ASN A 83 -211.33 113.14 75.33
CA ASN A 83 -210.13 113.01 76.17
C ASN A 83 -209.13 111.98 75.61
N PHE A 84 -209.59 110.84 75.08
CA PHE A 84 -208.72 109.83 74.47
C PHE A 84 -207.91 110.39 73.28
N LEU A 85 -208.57 111.14 72.39
CA LEU A 85 -207.91 111.80 71.25
C LEU A 85 -206.88 112.85 71.70
N ARG A 86 -207.17 113.57 72.78
CA ARG A 86 -206.27 114.59 73.36
C ARG A 86 -204.98 113.98 73.93
N ASP A 87 -205.03 112.74 74.42
CA ASP A 87 -203.86 112.02 74.94
C ASP A 87 -202.99 111.39 73.83
N GLN A 88 -203.58 110.98 72.70
CA GLN A 88 -202.79 110.60 71.51
C GLN A 88 -201.97 111.78 70.97
N ALA A 89 -202.56 112.98 70.89
CA ALA A 89 -201.86 114.18 70.40
C ALA A 89 -200.62 114.54 71.24
N ARG A 90 -200.66 114.30 72.57
CA ARG A 90 -199.51 114.47 73.47
C ARG A 90 -198.39 113.45 73.24
N LYS A 91 -198.73 112.21 72.88
CA LYS A 91 -197.73 111.18 72.55
C LYS A 91 -196.99 111.51 71.25
N ALA A 92 -197.72 111.97 70.22
CA ALA A 92 -197.12 112.37 68.94
C ALA A 92 -196.12 113.54 69.08
N THR A 93 -196.45 114.55 69.88
CA THR A 93 -195.63 115.76 70.06
C THR A 93 -194.33 115.53 70.85
N HIS A 94 -194.19 114.45 71.62
CA HIS A 94 -192.95 114.14 72.35
C HIS A 94 -191.96 113.24 71.59
N LEU A 95 -192.37 112.62 70.47
CA LEU A 95 -191.60 111.58 69.78
C LEU A 95 -190.69 112.10 68.65
N GLN A 96 -191.12 113.12 67.87
CA GLN A 96 -190.36 113.61 66.71
C GLN A 96 -188.91 114.04 66.99
N PRO A 97 -188.58 114.79 68.08
CA PRO A 97 -187.20 115.28 68.29
C PRO A 97 -186.17 114.16 68.50
N LYS A 98 -186.57 113.06 69.14
CA LYS A 98 -185.68 111.92 69.41
C LYS A 98 -185.34 111.16 68.13
N MET A 99 -186.32 110.93 67.26
CA MET A 99 -186.12 110.29 65.97
C MET A 99 -185.20 111.10 65.04
N THR A 100 -185.18 112.44 65.15
CA THR A 100 -184.32 113.29 64.33
C THR A 100 -182.86 113.30 64.80
N GLU A 101 -182.59 113.30 66.11
CA GLU A 101 -181.24 113.05 66.62
C GLU A 101 -180.72 111.66 66.24
N GLU A 102 -181.55 110.63 66.40
CA GLU A 102 -181.16 109.23 66.14
C GLU A 102 -180.86 109.00 64.66
N ALA A 103 -181.67 109.55 63.76
CA ALA A 103 -181.40 109.56 62.32
C ALA A 103 -180.11 110.33 61.96
N GLY A 104 -179.80 111.42 62.67
CA GLY A 104 -178.54 112.16 62.52
C GLY A 104 -177.32 111.31 62.87
N ARG A 105 -177.35 110.64 64.03
CA ARG A 105 -176.29 109.70 64.45
C ARG A 105 -176.14 108.52 63.49
N MET A 106 -177.25 108.00 62.95
CA MET A 106 -177.22 106.97 61.90
C MET A 106 -176.58 107.48 60.60
N LEU A 107 -176.81 108.74 60.22
CA LEU A 107 -176.20 109.35 59.04
C LEU A 107 -174.69 109.57 59.21
N ASP A 108 -174.25 110.01 60.38
CA ASP A 108 -172.81 110.21 60.64
C ASP A 108 -172.07 108.87 60.80
N THR A 109 -172.65 107.88 61.50
CA THR A 109 -172.09 106.51 61.51
C THR A 109 -172.07 105.84 60.13
N LEU A 110 -173.01 106.17 59.23
CA LEU A 110 -172.94 105.75 57.82
C LEU A 110 -171.81 106.44 57.05
N LYS A 111 -171.50 107.72 57.31
CA LYS A 111 -170.33 108.40 56.72
C LYS A 111 -169.01 107.82 57.23
N ASP A 112 -168.93 107.54 58.54
CA ASP A 112 -167.75 106.92 59.14
C ASP A 112 -167.56 105.49 58.59
N LEU A 113 -168.63 104.69 58.49
CA LEU A 113 -168.60 103.38 57.84
C LEU A 113 -168.17 103.49 56.38
N GLN A 114 -168.72 104.42 55.60
CA GLN A 114 -168.30 104.68 54.21
C GLN A 114 -166.81 105.03 54.14
N SER A 115 -166.32 105.92 55.02
CA SER A 115 -164.90 106.30 55.10
C SER A 115 -163.99 105.13 55.45
N THR A 116 -164.39 104.26 56.39
CA THR A 116 -163.63 103.03 56.70
C THR A 116 -163.66 102.02 55.56
N VAL A 117 -164.78 101.88 54.85
CA VAL A 117 -164.90 101.02 53.66
C VAL A 117 -164.02 101.54 52.52
N ASP A 118 -164.00 102.84 52.27
CA ASP A 118 -163.17 103.47 51.24
C ASP A 118 -161.67 103.37 51.59
N GLY A 119 -161.33 103.56 52.87
CA GLY A 119 -159.98 103.34 53.41
C GLY A 119 -159.52 101.89 53.27
N LEU A 120 -160.37 100.92 53.60
CA LEU A 120 -160.10 99.49 53.41
C LEU A 120 -159.96 99.13 51.92
N HIS A 121 -160.75 99.71 51.01
CA HIS A 121 -160.56 99.52 49.57
C HIS A 121 -159.24 100.09 49.05
N LEU A 122 -158.78 101.23 49.58
CA LEU A 122 -157.48 101.80 49.25
C LEU A 122 -156.33 100.92 49.76
N ASP A 123 -156.44 100.39 50.98
CA ASP A 123 -155.43 99.49 51.54
C ASP A 123 -155.45 98.10 50.89
N ILE A 124 -156.60 97.56 50.50
CA ILE A 124 -156.69 96.36 49.65
C ILE A 124 -155.94 96.58 48.34
N LYS A 125 -156.25 97.66 47.59
CA LYS A 125 -155.55 98.00 46.33
C LYS A 125 -154.04 98.19 46.51
N ARG A 126 -153.61 98.78 47.64
CA ARG A 126 -152.18 98.86 48.01
C ARG A 126 -151.59 97.47 48.26
N LYS A 127 -152.29 96.57 48.95
CA LYS A 127 -151.81 95.20 49.23
C LYS A 127 -151.78 94.34 47.96
N GLU A 128 -152.78 94.46 47.09
CA GLU A 128 -152.82 93.85 45.76
C GLU A 128 -151.63 94.31 44.91
N SER A 129 -151.43 95.61 44.75
CA SER A 129 -150.29 96.15 43.98
C SER A 129 -148.92 95.77 44.57
N ASN A 130 -148.79 95.68 45.90
CA ASN A 130 -147.57 95.15 46.53
C ASN A 130 -147.39 93.64 46.29
N LEU A 131 -148.48 92.86 46.28
CA LEU A 131 -148.45 91.43 46.01
C LEU A 131 -148.11 91.14 44.55
N ASP A 132 -148.63 91.93 43.61
CA ASP A 132 -148.26 91.88 42.18
C ASP A 132 -146.78 92.20 41.98
N MET A 133 -146.27 93.23 42.67
CA MET A 133 -144.84 93.59 42.66
C MET A 133 -143.96 92.46 43.23
N VAL A 134 -144.34 91.89 44.37
CA VAL A 134 -143.61 90.77 45.01
C VAL A 134 -143.69 89.50 44.17
N ASN A 135 -144.82 89.20 43.53
CA ASN A 135 -144.94 88.04 42.64
C ASN A 135 -144.14 88.26 41.35
N SER A 136 -144.14 89.47 40.78
CA SER A 136 -143.28 89.83 39.64
C SER A 136 -141.79 89.71 39.98
N GLU A 137 -141.38 90.11 41.18
CA GLU A 137 -140.01 89.91 41.65
C GLU A 137 -139.69 88.43 41.89
N LYS A 138 -140.61 87.67 42.48
CA LYS A 138 -140.46 86.22 42.66
C LYS A 138 -140.27 85.52 41.30
N GLU A 139 -141.12 85.79 40.31
CA GLU A 139 -141.01 85.20 38.97
C GLU A 139 -139.70 85.59 38.27
N ARG A 140 -139.25 86.84 38.46
CA ARG A 140 -137.93 87.32 38.01
C ARG A 140 -136.77 86.58 38.69
N LEU A 141 -136.88 86.29 39.99
CA LEU A 141 -135.87 85.55 40.77
C LEU A 141 -135.88 84.06 40.43
N ASP A 142 -137.03 83.42 40.30
CA ASP A 142 -137.20 82.03 39.86
C ASP A 142 -136.63 81.85 38.43
N GLY A 143 -136.92 82.81 37.53
CA GLY A 143 -136.34 82.86 36.19
C GLY A 143 -134.81 82.99 36.20
N ARG A 144 -134.26 83.87 37.05
CA ARG A 144 -132.81 84.02 37.22
C ARG A 144 -132.16 82.77 37.82
N LEU A 145 -132.79 82.15 38.82
CA LEU A 145 -132.31 80.93 39.47
C LEU A 145 -132.27 79.78 38.46
N LYS A 146 -133.32 79.63 37.65
CA LYS A 146 -133.38 78.64 36.57
C LYS A 146 -132.30 78.87 35.52
N LEU A 147 -132.08 80.12 35.10
CA LEU A 147 -131.00 80.47 34.16
C LEU A 147 -129.61 80.12 34.73
N LEU A 148 -129.35 80.42 36.01
CA LEU A 148 -128.09 80.07 36.69
C LEU A 148 -127.93 78.55 36.85
N GLN A 149 -129.00 77.83 37.14
CA GLN A 149 -129.00 76.37 37.20
C GLN A 149 -128.74 75.75 35.83
N ASP A 150 -129.34 76.29 34.76
CA ASP A 150 -129.15 75.85 33.38
C ASP A 150 -127.75 76.20 32.84
N THR A 151 -127.14 77.33 33.23
CA THR A 151 -125.73 77.62 32.86
C THR A 151 -124.77 76.72 33.63
N HIS A 152 -124.91 76.59 34.94
CA HIS A 152 -124.08 75.67 35.74
C HIS A 152 -124.20 74.22 35.25
N ASN A 153 -125.39 73.76 34.85
CA ASN A 153 -125.59 72.44 34.26
C ASN A 153 -124.93 72.27 32.88
N ARG A 154 -124.72 73.34 32.11
CA ARG A 154 -123.95 73.30 30.85
C ARG A 154 -122.46 73.28 31.14
N GLU A 155 -121.96 74.17 31.99
CA GLU A 155 -120.56 74.22 32.42
C GLU A 155 -120.10 72.88 33.02
N LYS A 156 -120.91 72.30 33.92
CA LYS A 156 -120.66 71.00 34.52
C LYS A 156 -120.60 69.87 33.49
N LYS A 157 -121.40 69.93 32.41
CA LYS A 157 -121.31 68.95 31.31
C LYS A 157 -120.01 69.11 30.52
N LEU A 158 -119.68 70.34 30.11
CA LEU A 158 -118.45 70.65 29.38
C LEU A 158 -117.20 70.22 30.16
N LEU A 159 -117.13 70.52 31.46
CA LEU A 159 -116.02 70.10 32.33
C LEU A 159 -115.96 68.56 32.51
N VAL A 160 -117.09 67.86 32.56
CA VAL A 160 -117.11 66.39 32.60
C VAL A 160 -116.68 65.79 31.25
N GLU A 161 -117.11 66.37 30.13
CA GLU A 161 -116.70 65.97 28.78
C GLU A 161 -115.20 66.21 28.57
N GLU A 162 -114.65 67.33 29.04
CA GLU A 162 -113.21 67.62 29.06
C GLU A 162 -112.44 66.61 29.93
N ILE A 163 -112.89 66.33 31.16
CA ILE A 163 -112.26 65.32 32.03
C ILE A 163 -112.26 63.93 31.36
N VAL A 164 -113.32 63.56 30.63
CA VAL A 164 -113.38 62.30 29.87
C VAL A 164 -112.42 62.31 28.68
N GLN A 165 -112.30 63.42 27.95
CA GLN A 165 -111.34 63.57 26.85
C GLN A 165 -109.89 63.50 27.35
N LEU A 166 -109.55 64.24 28.41
CA LEU A 166 -108.22 64.25 29.03
C LEU A 166 -107.86 62.86 29.59
N LYS A 167 -108.80 62.14 30.22
CA LYS A 167 -108.59 60.74 30.63
C LYS A 167 -108.32 59.84 29.44
N LYS A 168 -109.08 59.95 28.35
CA LYS A 168 -108.85 59.16 27.13
C LYS A 168 -107.48 59.47 26.50
N GLN A 169 -107.04 60.73 26.48
CA GLN A 169 -105.71 61.13 26.02
C GLN A 169 -104.59 60.59 26.92
N ASN A 170 -104.76 60.65 28.25
CA ASN A 170 -103.82 60.06 29.21
C ASN A 170 -103.72 58.54 29.02
N GLU A 171 -104.84 57.82 28.84
CA GLU A 171 -104.79 56.39 28.54
C GLU A 171 -104.15 56.06 27.18
N MET A 172 -104.24 56.92 26.16
CA MET A 172 -103.55 56.71 24.88
C MET A 172 -102.05 56.92 25.05
N THR A 173 -101.63 58.04 25.65
CA THR A 173 -100.21 58.34 25.91
C THR A 173 -99.55 57.32 26.85
N LEU A 174 -100.25 56.78 27.86
CA LEU A 174 -99.73 55.69 28.69
C LEU A 174 -99.52 54.38 27.90
N ARG A 175 -100.40 54.06 26.93
CA ARG A 175 -100.21 52.90 26.04
C ARG A 175 -99.04 53.13 25.07
N GLU A 176 -98.88 54.35 24.57
CA GLU A 176 -97.75 54.73 23.72
C GLU A 176 -96.42 54.68 24.48
N ILE A 177 -96.38 55.15 25.73
CA ILE A 177 -95.20 55.04 26.61
C ILE A 177 -94.83 53.57 26.81
N ALA A 178 -95.78 52.71 27.20
CA ALA A 178 -95.51 51.29 27.40
C ALA A 178 -94.97 50.60 26.13
N GLN A 179 -95.53 50.91 24.95
CA GLN A 179 -95.03 50.42 23.67
C GLN A 179 -93.61 50.93 23.34
N LYS A 180 -93.27 52.15 23.76
CA LYS A 180 -91.92 52.72 23.58
C LYS A 180 -90.92 52.15 24.57
N GLU A 181 -91.32 51.86 25.80
CA GLU A 181 -90.50 51.15 26.79
C GLU A 181 -90.20 49.72 26.33
N GLU A 182 -91.18 49.00 25.79
CA GLU A 182 -91.01 47.68 25.18
C GLU A 182 -90.03 47.72 23.98
N GLN A 183 -90.21 48.69 23.07
CA GLN A 183 -89.29 48.90 21.94
C GLN A 183 -87.86 49.25 22.38
N ILE A 184 -87.69 50.02 23.45
CA ILE A 184 -86.38 50.34 24.04
C ILE A 184 -85.76 49.11 24.72
N PHE A 185 -86.57 48.28 25.38
CA PHE A 185 -86.10 47.05 26.02
C PHE A 185 -85.58 46.03 25.00
N ASP A 186 -86.32 45.75 23.93
CA ASP A 186 -85.87 44.86 22.88
C ASP A 186 -84.66 45.43 22.11
N ALA A 187 -84.62 46.75 21.85
CA ALA A 187 -83.45 47.38 21.24
C ALA A 187 -82.17 47.25 22.09
N ARG A 188 -82.27 47.37 23.42
CA ARG A 188 -81.15 47.10 24.35
C ARG A 188 -80.72 45.64 24.32
N LYS A 189 -81.67 44.72 24.35
CA LYS A 189 -81.45 43.26 24.32
C LYS A 189 -80.78 42.78 23.04
N GLU A 190 -81.13 43.34 21.88
CA GLU A 190 -80.40 43.07 20.63
C GLU A 190 -79.01 43.75 20.58
N LEU A 191 -78.83 44.91 21.22
CA LEU A 191 -77.52 45.55 21.37
C LEU A 191 -76.58 44.73 22.27
N ASP A 192 -77.07 44.18 23.38
CA ASP A 192 -76.29 43.31 24.28
C ASP A 192 -75.90 41.98 23.60
N LYS A 193 -76.80 41.38 22.81
CA LYS A 193 -76.48 40.26 21.91
C LYS A 193 -75.43 40.64 20.86
N GLY A 194 -75.55 41.82 20.26
CA GLY A 194 -74.58 42.35 19.30
C GLY A 194 -73.19 42.52 19.93
N SER A 195 -73.12 43.08 21.13
CA SER A 195 -71.89 43.29 21.90
C SER A 195 -71.21 41.97 22.31
N THR A 196 -71.99 41.00 22.81
CA THR A 196 -71.48 39.66 23.17
C THR A 196 -71.05 38.84 21.94
N SER A 197 -71.73 39.00 20.81
CA SER A 197 -71.32 38.40 19.53
C SER A 197 -70.04 39.04 18.99
N LEU A 198 -69.94 40.38 19.02
CA LEU A 198 -68.78 41.14 18.55
C LEU A 198 -67.52 40.83 19.38
N THR A 199 -67.62 40.84 20.71
CA THR A 199 -66.49 40.52 21.60
C THR A 199 -66.00 39.08 21.43
N SER A 200 -66.92 38.12 21.20
CA SER A 200 -66.58 36.74 20.83
C SER A 200 -65.86 36.66 19.47
N ALA A 201 -66.33 37.41 18.47
CA ALA A 201 -65.69 37.50 17.16
C ALA A 201 -64.29 38.14 17.24
N GLU A 202 -64.13 39.23 18.00
CA GLU A 202 -62.83 39.85 18.27
C GLU A 202 -61.86 38.88 18.96
N GLN A 203 -62.31 38.14 19.98
CA GLN A 203 -61.47 37.16 20.67
C GLN A 203 -61.02 36.06 19.70
N LYS A 204 -61.92 35.59 18.82
CA LYS A 204 -61.60 34.63 17.76
C LYS A 204 -60.60 35.20 16.75
N ILE A 205 -60.74 36.47 16.36
CA ILE A 205 -59.77 37.16 15.49
C ILE A 205 -58.40 37.21 16.16
N ARG A 206 -58.31 37.66 17.42
CA ARG A 206 -57.03 37.73 18.17
C ARG A 206 -56.33 36.36 18.25
N ILE A 207 -57.09 35.28 18.47
CA ILE A 207 -56.55 33.91 18.47
C ILE A 207 -56.03 33.51 17.09
N LEU A 208 -56.78 33.81 16.02
CA LEU A 208 -56.35 33.50 14.65
C LEU A 208 -55.13 34.33 14.21
N THR A 209 -55.05 35.61 14.58
CA THR A 209 -53.86 36.44 14.37
C THR A 209 -52.64 35.83 15.06
N ALA A 210 -52.72 35.52 16.35
CA ALA A 210 -51.61 34.90 17.07
C ALA A 210 -51.18 33.54 16.49
N GLN A 211 -52.11 32.76 15.94
CA GLN A 211 -51.79 31.51 15.22
C GLN A 211 -51.10 31.77 13.88
N VAL A 212 -51.50 32.80 13.13
CA VAL A 212 -50.83 33.21 11.89
C VAL A 212 -49.44 33.76 12.17
N ASP A 213 -49.26 34.56 13.23
CA ASP A 213 -47.96 35.09 13.63
C ASP A 213 -47.01 33.95 14.03
N GLN A 214 -47.47 33.01 14.87
CA GLN A 214 -46.71 31.82 15.25
C GLN A 214 -46.30 31.00 14.01
N LYS A 215 -47.23 30.77 13.06
CA LYS A 215 -46.93 29.99 11.84
C LYS A 215 -46.00 30.75 10.89
N SER A 216 -46.05 32.07 10.88
CA SER A 216 -45.10 32.93 10.16
C SER A 216 -43.69 32.81 10.70
N ASP A 217 -43.51 32.80 12.03
CA ASP A 217 -42.20 32.62 12.66
C ASP A 217 -41.67 31.17 12.55
N GLU A 218 -42.52 30.16 12.67
CA GLU A 218 -42.15 28.75 12.38
C GLU A 218 -41.67 28.58 10.93
N LEU A 219 -42.38 29.21 9.97
CA LEU A 219 -41.97 29.21 8.56
C LEU A 219 -40.64 29.95 8.35
N ARG A 220 -40.46 31.12 8.96
CA ARG A 220 -39.22 31.90 8.86
C ARG A 220 -38.03 31.16 9.47
N HIS A 221 -38.21 30.46 10.59
CA HIS A 221 -37.17 29.65 11.21
C HIS A 221 -36.79 28.44 10.35
N THR A 222 -37.77 27.75 9.76
CA THR A 222 -37.52 26.61 8.86
C THR A 222 -36.93 27.03 7.52
N GLN A 223 -37.23 28.23 7.02
CA GLN A 223 -36.56 28.83 5.86
C GLN A 223 -35.08 29.08 6.14
N LEU A 224 -34.72 29.73 7.25
CA LEU A 224 -33.33 29.97 7.63
C LEU A 224 -32.54 28.66 7.78
N ALA A 225 -33.10 27.67 8.47
CA ALA A 225 -32.47 26.36 8.62
C ALA A 225 -32.29 25.61 7.28
N LEU A 226 -33.15 25.83 6.28
CA LEU A 226 -33.00 25.32 4.93
C LEU A 226 -31.90 26.06 4.15
N GLU A 227 -31.74 27.36 4.36
CA GLU A 227 -30.67 28.17 3.76
C GLU A 227 -29.30 27.80 4.32
N ASP A 228 -29.17 27.61 5.64
CA ASP A 228 -27.97 27.07 6.28
C ASP A 228 -27.58 25.71 5.67
N LYS A 229 -28.55 24.80 5.50
CA LYS A 229 -28.29 23.47 4.91
C LYS A 229 -27.97 23.52 3.41
N ARG A 230 -28.46 24.51 2.67
CA ARG A 230 -28.02 24.77 1.29
C ARG A 230 -26.59 25.30 1.23
N ALA A 231 -26.20 26.17 2.16
CA ALA A 231 -24.83 26.69 2.26
C ALA A 231 -23.83 25.59 2.66
N GLU A 232 -24.19 24.72 3.62
CA GLU A 232 -23.41 23.52 3.96
C GLU A 232 -23.23 22.59 2.74
N LEU A 233 -24.31 22.28 2.02
CA LEU A 233 -24.27 21.39 0.86
C LEU A 233 -23.37 21.97 -0.24
N LEU A 234 -23.51 23.25 -0.57
CA LEU A 234 -22.68 23.92 -1.57
C LEU A 234 -21.18 23.86 -1.18
N LYS A 235 -20.87 24.12 0.10
CA LYS A 235 -19.50 24.04 0.63
C LYS A 235 -18.92 22.62 0.50
N VAL A 236 -19.70 21.59 0.84
CA VAL A 236 -19.27 20.19 0.69
C VAL A 236 -19.09 19.82 -0.78
N GLN A 237 -19.95 20.30 -1.68
CA GLN A 237 -19.82 20.07 -3.11
C GLN A 237 -18.55 20.72 -3.69
N THR A 238 -18.22 21.96 -3.30
CA THR A 238 -16.94 22.59 -3.69
C THR A 238 -15.75 21.81 -3.15
N GLN A 239 -15.77 21.37 -1.88
CA GLN A 239 -14.69 20.58 -1.29
C GLN A 239 -14.51 19.20 -1.94
N LEU A 240 -15.61 18.57 -2.39
CA LEU A 240 -15.56 17.34 -3.17
C LEU A 240 -14.90 17.57 -4.53
N GLN A 241 -15.30 18.62 -5.26
CA GLN A 241 -14.72 18.91 -6.57
C GLN A 241 -13.24 19.32 -6.47
N GLU A 242 -12.84 20.08 -5.43
CA GLU A 242 -11.43 20.34 -5.11
C GLU A 242 -10.64 19.05 -4.82
N LEU A 243 -11.27 18.01 -4.27
CA LEU A 243 -10.63 16.71 -4.03
C LEU A 243 -10.54 15.88 -5.31
N GLU A 244 -11.58 15.91 -6.16
CA GLU A 244 -11.59 15.26 -7.48
C GLU A 244 -10.52 15.87 -8.39
N ASP A 245 -10.44 17.20 -8.51
CA ASP A 245 -9.42 17.89 -9.31
C ASP A 245 -7.99 17.57 -8.82
N ARG A 246 -7.77 17.50 -7.49
CA ARG A 246 -6.50 17.05 -6.91
C ARG A 246 -6.21 15.57 -7.18
N TYR A 247 -7.23 14.71 -7.15
CA TYR A 247 -7.08 13.29 -7.46
C TYR A 247 -6.73 13.07 -8.93
N TYR A 248 -7.43 13.72 -9.86
CA TYR A 248 -7.16 13.62 -11.30
C TYR A 248 -5.78 14.19 -11.66
N SER A 249 -5.42 15.37 -11.16
CA SER A 249 -4.11 15.98 -11.42
C SER A 249 -2.94 15.18 -10.80
N SER A 250 -3.12 14.65 -9.59
CA SER A 250 -2.13 13.74 -8.98
C SER A 250 -2.02 12.43 -9.77
N THR A 251 -3.14 11.85 -10.22
CA THR A 251 -3.15 10.61 -11.01
C THR A 251 -2.45 10.80 -12.35
N ALA A 252 -2.73 11.91 -13.06
CA ALA A 252 -2.05 12.27 -14.29
C ALA A 252 -0.53 12.43 -14.07
N SER A 253 -0.11 13.18 -13.05
CA SER A 253 1.33 13.36 -12.74
C SER A 253 2.04 12.04 -12.40
N ILE A 254 1.35 11.08 -11.77
CA ILE A 254 1.89 9.74 -11.50
C ILE A 254 1.99 8.93 -12.80
N GLN A 255 0.98 8.99 -13.67
CA GLN A 255 1.00 8.31 -14.97
C GLN A 255 2.08 8.87 -15.91
N ASP A 256 2.24 10.19 -15.99
CA ASP A 256 3.28 10.83 -16.79
C ASP A 256 4.69 10.41 -16.33
N LYS A 257 4.92 10.40 -15.01
CA LYS A 257 6.19 9.92 -14.43
C LYS A 257 6.46 8.46 -14.75
N ALA A 258 5.48 7.57 -14.55
CA ALA A 258 5.64 6.16 -14.88
C ALA A 258 5.92 5.94 -16.38
N VAL A 259 5.24 6.70 -17.25
CA VAL A 259 5.48 6.67 -18.71
C VAL A 259 6.88 7.20 -19.06
N GLU A 260 7.38 8.23 -18.38
CA GLU A 260 8.75 8.72 -18.56
C GLU A 260 9.81 7.74 -18.02
N GLU A 261 9.59 7.13 -16.86
CA GLU A 261 10.43 6.07 -16.29
C GLU A 261 10.53 4.86 -17.22
N PHE A 262 9.39 4.32 -17.70
CA PHE A 262 9.41 3.23 -18.68
C PHE A 262 10.06 3.64 -20.01
N ARG A 263 9.87 4.87 -20.50
CA ARG A 263 10.58 5.38 -21.69
C ARG A 263 12.10 5.46 -21.47
N ASN A 264 12.54 5.84 -20.27
CA ASN A 264 13.95 5.87 -19.90
C ASN A 264 14.54 4.46 -19.78
N GLU A 265 13.83 3.53 -19.14
CA GLU A 265 14.24 2.13 -19.06
C GLU A 265 14.36 1.48 -20.45
N ILE A 266 13.38 1.70 -21.34
CA ILE A 266 13.42 1.24 -22.73
C ILE A 266 14.66 1.77 -23.46
N ARG A 267 15.00 3.06 -23.32
CA ARG A 267 16.23 3.63 -23.91
C ARG A 267 17.49 2.97 -23.36
N VAL A 268 17.57 2.75 -22.04
CA VAL A 268 18.71 2.10 -21.38
C VAL A 268 18.85 0.64 -21.83
N MET A 269 17.74 -0.10 -21.96
CA MET A 269 17.75 -1.47 -22.44
C MET A 269 18.12 -1.56 -23.92
N GLN A 270 17.64 -0.64 -24.76
CA GLN A 270 18.06 -0.52 -26.17
C GLN A 270 19.56 -0.21 -26.30
N HIS A 271 20.11 0.67 -25.45
CA HIS A 271 21.56 0.92 -25.41
C HIS A 271 22.34 -0.33 -25.03
N LYS A 272 21.99 -0.97 -23.90
CA LYS A 272 22.64 -2.19 -23.42
C LYS A 272 22.58 -3.31 -24.46
N MET A 273 21.44 -3.49 -25.14
CA MET A 273 21.29 -4.48 -26.20
C MET A 273 22.28 -4.22 -27.33
N LYS A 274 22.29 -3.00 -27.89
CA LYS A 274 23.22 -2.59 -28.97
C LYS A 274 24.69 -2.69 -28.56
N GLU A 275 25.01 -2.38 -27.31
CA GLU A 275 26.34 -2.52 -26.72
C GLU A 275 26.75 -3.99 -26.61
N THR A 276 25.87 -4.88 -26.15
CA THR A 276 26.13 -6.34 -26.14
C THR A 276 26.22 -6.94 -27.54
N GLU A 277 25.45 -6.44 -28.51
CA GLU A 277 25.57 -6.83 -29.93
C GLU A 277 26.92 -6.42 -30.52
N LEU A 278 27.38 -5.19 -30.26
CA LEU A 278 28.68 -4.69 -30.72
C LEU A 278 29.83 -5.45 -30.06
N ASN A 279 29.76 -5.70 -28.75
CA ASN A 279 30.73 -6.52 -28.03
C ASN A 279 30.75 -7.96 -28.59
N ALA A 280 29.59 -8.57 -28.87
CA ALA A 280 29.52 -9.90 -29.47
C ALA A 280 30.04 -9.95 -30.92
N GLN A 281 29.90 -8.86 -31.68
CA GLN A 281 30.51 -8.72 -33.01
C GLN A 281 32.05 -8.59 -32.92
N GLN A 282 32.55 -7.80 -31.98
CA GLN A 282 33.98 -7.67 -31.70
C GLN A 282 34.58 -9.02 -31.24
N ASP A 283 33.90 -9.74 -30.36
CA ASP A 283 34.28 -11.08 -29.90
C ASP A 283 34.37 -12.09 -31.05
N ARG A 284 33.39 -12.08 -31.97
CA ARG A 284 33.40 -12.91 -33.19
C ARG A 284 34.55 -12.51 -34.12
N TYR A 285 34.78 -11.23 -34.32
CA TYR A 285 35.90 -10.74 -35.13
C TYR A 285 37.26 -11.17 -34.56
N LEU A 286 37.47 -11.02 -33.25
CA LEU A 286 38.69 -11.46 -32.57
C LEU A 286 38.88 -12.98 -32.63
N LYS A 287 37.82 -13.77 -32.42
CA LYS A 287 37.85 -15.23 -32.54
C LYS A 287 38.16 -15.69 -33.98
N ASN A 288 37.57 -15.05 -34.98
CA ASN A 288 37.88 -15.32 -36.39
C ASN A 288 39.34 -14.99 -36.70
N LYS A 289 39.82 -13.79 -36.32
CA LYS A 289 41.21 -13.40 -36.52
C LYS A 289 42.19 -14.36 -35.82
N MET A 290 41.93 -14.74 -34.57
CA MET A 290 42.73 -15.75 -33.87
C MET A 290 42.71 -17.10 -34.59
N SER A 291 41.57 -17.50 -35.17
CA SER A 291 41.47 -18.74 -35.97
C SER A 291 42.26 -18.65 -37.27
N ASP A 292 42.29 -17.48 -37.93
CA ASP A 292 43.10 -17.23 -39.13
C ASP A 292 44.59 -17.21 -38.79
N ASP A 293 44.99 -16.54 -37.71
CA ASP A 293 46.37 -16.51 -37.20
C ASP A 293 46.85 -17.92 -36.81
N ILE A 294 46.01 -18.72 -36.12
CA ILE A 294 46.28 -20.13 -35.84
C ILE A 294 46.38 -20.96 -37.13
N ALA A 295 45.47 -20.78 -38.09
CA ALA A 295 45.51 -21.49 -39.36
C ALA A 295 46.76 -21.13 -40.19
N ASN A 296 47.26 -19.91 -40.08
CA ASN A 296 48.51 -19.47 -40.71
C ASN A 296 49.73 -20.06 -40.01
N LEU A 297 49.78 -20.06 -38.67
CA LEU A 297 50.81 -20.74 -37.90
C LEU A 297 50.84 -22.26 -38.15
N VAL A 298 49.68 -22.90 -38.33
CA VAL A 298 49.60 -24.32 -38.71
C VAL A 298 50.15 -24.57 -40.12
N LYS A 299 49.87 -23.69 -41.09
CA LYS A 299 50.48 -23.76 -42.44
C LYS A 299 51.99 -23.55 -42.38
N GLU A 300 52.46 -22.56 -41.63
CA GLU A 300 53.89 -22.25 -41.49
C GLU A 300 54.63 -23.41 -40.80
N ASN A 301 54.10 -23.93 -39.70
CA ASN A 301 54.68 -25.08 -38.99
C ASN A 301 54.64 -26.35 -39.84
N ALA A 302 53.61 -26.56 -40.68
CA ALA A 302 53.60 -27.63 -41.67
C ALA A 302 54.67 -27.43 -42.76
N LEU A 303 54.86 -26.21 -43.26
CA LEU A 303 55.91 -25.88 -44.23
C LEU A 303 57.32 -26.09 -43.63
N LEU A 304 57.57 -25.58 -42.44
CA LEU A 304 58.81 -25.84 -41.68
C LEU A 304 59.00 -27.34 -41.43
N GLY A 305 57.94 -28.07 -41.09
CA GLY A 305 57.96 -29.54 -40.99
C GLY A 305 58.38 -30.22 -42.29
N THR A 306 57.85 -29.80 -43.45
CA THR A 306 58.29 -30.34 -44.75
C THR A 306 59.73 -29.97 -45.10
N GLN A 307 60.19 -28.76 -44.74
CA GLN A 307 61.59 -28.35 -44.90
C GLN A 307 62.53 -29.18 -44.01
N VAL A 308 62.18 -29.38 -42.73
CA VAL A 308 62.93 -30.25 -41.81
C VAL A 308 62.97 -31.70 -42.33
N VAL A 309 61.86 -32.23 -42.86
CA VAL A 309 61.84 -33.57 -43.45
C VAL A 309 62.70 -33.68 -44.71
N GLU A 310 62.75 -32.67 -45.59
CA GLU A 310 63.62 -32.72 -46.77
C GLU A 310 65.09 -32.45 -46.42
N LEU A 311 65.40 -31.58 -45.44
CA LEU A 311 66.74 -31.42 -44.88
C LEU A 311 67.21 -32.70 -44.19
N GLN A 312 66.34 -33.41 -43.47
CA GLN A 312 66.65 -34.71 -42.89
C GLN A 312 66.94 -35.75 -43.99
N LYS A 313 66.14 -35.79 -45.07
CA LYS A 313 66.48 -36.63 -46.24
C LYS A 313 67.79 -36.22 -46.91
N GLN A 314 68.13 -34.94 -46.98
CA GLN A 314 69.43 -34.49 -47.50
C GLN A 314 70.58 -34.93 -46.58
N LEU A 315 70.42 -34.79 -45.27
CA LEU A 315 71.38 -35.28 -44.26
C LEU A 315 71.54 -36.80 -44.31
N ASP A 316 70.46 -37.56 -44.48
CA ASP A 316 70.52 -39.02 -44.54
C ASP A 316 71.06 -39.53 -45.90
N ARG A 317 70.82 -38.80 -47.00
CA ARG A 317 71.57 -38.99 -48.26
C ARG A 317 73.06 -38.70 -48.06
N GLU A 318 73.42 -37.62 -47.36
CA GLU A 318 74.83 -37.28 -47.10
C GLU A 318 75.49 -38.31 -46.16
N ARG A 319 74.79 -38.78 -45.13
CA ARG A 319 75.22 -39.89 -44.25
C ARG A 319 75.43 -41.16 -45.06
N SER A 320 74.47 -41.56 -45.90
CA SER A 320 74.60 -42.72 -46.77
C SER A 320 75.78 -42.59 -47.75
N LEU A 321 76.04 -41.39 -48.29
CA LEU A 321 77.21 -41.11 -49.13
C LEU A 321 78.52 -41.12 -48.33
N ARG A 322 78.54 -40.61 -47.10
CA ARG A 322 79.69 -40.69 -46.17
C ARG A 322 79.96 -42.14 -45.77
N GLU A 323 78.96 -42.90 -45.35
CA GLU A 323 79.06 -44.33 -45.06
C GLU A 323 79.49 -45.13 -46.29
N SER A 324 79.00 -44.82 -47.49
CA SER A 324 79.45 -45.45 -48.73
C SER A 324 80.91 -45.10 -49.06
N ARG A 325 81.33 -43.85 -48.81
CA ARG A 325 82.73 -43.43 -48.97
C ARG A 325 83.64 -44.03 -47.89
N ASP A 326 83.16 -44.17 -46.68
CA ASP A 326 83.94 -44.61 -45.52
C ASP A 326 83.99 -46.14 -45.45
N THR A 327 82.99 -46.86 -45.96
CA THR A 327 83.08 -48.30 -46.29
C THR A 327 83.98 -48.56 -47.49
N ARG A 328 83.98 -47.69 -48.52
CA ARG A 328 85.01 -47.72 -49.58
C ARG A 328 86.40 -47.44 -49.02
N HIS A 329 86.58 -46.48 -48.11
CA HIS A 329 87.86 -46.26 -47.43
C HIS A 329 88.24 -47.47 -46.57
N ALA A 330 87.29 -48.11 -45.88
CA ALA A 330 87.55 -49.35 -45.14
C ALA A 330 87.95 -50.51 -46.07
N SER A 331 87.31 -50.68 -47.24
CA SER A 331 87.73 -51.64 -48.28
C SER A 331 89.13 -51.32 -48.79
N ASN A 332 89.40 -50.07 -49.16
CA ASN A 332 90.72 -49.65 -49.60
C ASN A 332 91.78 -49.82 -48.49
N ILE A 333 91.40 -49.72 -47.21
CA ILE A 333 92.28 -49.98 -46.06
C ILE A 333 92.50 -51.48 -45.85
N THR A 334 91.49 -52.35 -46.01
CA THR A 334 91.70 -53.81 -45.94
C THR A 334 92.43 -54.35 -47.17
N GLU A 335 92.24 -53.75 -48.34
CA GLU A 335 93.07 -53.95 -49.53
C GLU A 335 94.51 -53.49 -49.29
N LEU A 336 94.73 -52.29 -48.74
CA LEU A 336 96.07 -51.83 -48.34
C LEU A 336 96.71 -52.71 -47.26
N VAL A 337 95.95 -53.22 -46.30
CA VAL A 337 96.45 -54.15 -45.27
C VAL A 337 96.79 -55.49 -45.90
N THR A 338 95.94 -56.08 -46.74
CA THR A 338 96.26 -57.35 -47.42
C THR A 338 97.38 -57.21 -48.46
N VAL A 339 97.53 -56.04 -49.10
CA VAL A 339 98.70 -55.72 -49.93
C VAL A 339 99.95 -55.54 -49.08
N ARG A 340 99.87 -54.88 -47.92
CA ARG A 340 100.99 -54.72 -46.98
C ARG A 340 101.39 -56.03 -46.30
N ASP A 341 100.44 -56.93 -46.06
CA ASP A 341 100.72 -58.25 -45.50
C ASP A 341 101.24 -59.20 -46.59
N LYS A 342 100.81 -59.07 -47.85
CA LYS A 342 101.52 -59.65 -49.01
C LYS A 342 102.90 -59.04 -49.19
N GLU A 343 103.10 -57.75 -48.93
CA GLU A 343 104.42 -57.09 -48.98
C GLU A 343 105.34 -57.61 -47.86
N LYS A 344 104.82 -57.82 -46.64
CA LYS A 344 105.54 -58.51 -45.55
C LYS A 344 105.86 -59.96 -45.91
N GLN A 345 104.90 -60.69 -46.50
CA GLN A 345 105.06 -62.08 -46.91
C GLN A 345 106.14 -62.20 -47.99
N LEU A 346 106.07 -61.35 -49.02
CA LEU A 346 107.09 -61.24 -50.08
C LEU A 346 108.43 -60.72 -49.55
N LYS A 347 108.46 -59.86 -48.54
CA LYS A 347 109.70 -59.45 -47.85
C LYS A 347 110.29 -60.59 -47.04
N TYR A 348 109.48 -61.36 -46.32
CA TYR A 348 109.92 -62.55 -45.59
C TYR A 348 110.41 -63.63 -46.56
N GLU A 349 109.75 -63.83 -47.70
CA GLU A 349 110.18 -64.74 -48.76
C GLU A 349 111.44 -64.22 -49.49
N LEU A 350 111.57 -62.90 -49.71
CA LEU A 350 112.77 -62.27 -50.27
C LEU A 350 113.96 -62.36 -49.29
N ASP A 351 113.75 -62.11 -48.01
CA ASP A 351 114.78 -62.16 -46.99
C ASP A 351 115.15 -63.61 -46.64
N LYS A 352 114.19 -64.54 -46.65
CA LYS A 352 114.46 -65.99 -46.64
C LYS A 352 115.23 -66.44 -47.88
N ALA A 353 114.89 -65.95 -49.08
CA ALA A 353 115.65 -66.23 -50.30
C ALA A 353 117.03 -65.56 -50.30
N ARG A 354 117.20 -64.43 -49.61
CA ARG A 354 118.51 -63.79 -49.36
C ARG A 354 119.31 -64.54 -48.30
N GLU A 355 118.67 -65.12 -47.29
CA GLU A 355 119.32 -65.99 -46.31
C GLU A 355 119.69 -67.33 -46.94
N GLU A 356 118.87 -67.91 -47.80
CA GLU A 356 119.20 -69.09 -48.60
C GLU A 356 120.32 -68.78 -49.60
N LEU A 357 120.26 -67.66 -50.31
CA LEU A 357 121.32 -67.24 -51.24
C LEU A 357 122.59 -66.74 -50.51
N LYS A 358 122.49 -66.32 -49.26
CA LYS A 358 123.65 -66.07 -48.38
C LYS A 358 124.21 -67.39 -47.87
N TYR A 359 123.38 -68.30 -47.38
CA TYR A 359 123.78 -69.63 -46.92
C TYR A 359 124.45 -70.40 -48.05
N GLU A 360 123.92 -70.32 -49.27
CA GLU A 360 124.52 -70.97 -50.44
C GLU A 360 125.72 -70.20 -51.00
N ARG A 361 125.85 -68.88 -50.77
CA ARG A 361 127.11 -68.15 -50.98
C ARG A 361 128.17 -68.52 -49.93
N ASP A 362 127.81 -68.61 -48.67
CA ASP A 362 128.69 -69.00 -47.56
C ASP A 362 129.09 -70.48 -47.70
N ARG A 363 128.19 -71.33 -48.22
CA ARG A 363 128.45 -72.73 -48.61
C ARG A 363 129.31 -72.82 -49.86
N VAL A 364 129.08 -72.02 -50.90
CA VAL A 364 129.97 -71.95 -52.07
C VAL A 364 131.33 -71.41 -51.66
N GLN A 365 131.42 -70.40 -50.77
CA GLN A 365 132.68 -69.92 -50.22
C GLN A 365 133.34 -70.98 -49.34
N HIS A 366 132.58 -71.75 -48.56
CA HIS A 366 133.11 -72.86 -47.77
C HIS A 366 133.60 -74.01 -48.67
N LEU A 367 132.86 -74.33 -49.74
CA LEU A 367 133.26 -75.33 -50.75
C LEU A 367 134.44 -74.84 -51.59
N MET A 368 134.54 -73.55 -51.92
CA MET A 368 135.72 -72.96 -52.58
C MET A 368 136.91 -72.86 -51.62
N ASN A 369 136.70 -72.65 -50.32
CA ASN A 369 137.76 -72.71 -49.32
C ASN A 369 138.20 -74.17 -49.04
N GLN A 370 137.28 -75.14 -49.10
CA GLN A 370 137.60 -76.57 -49.10
C GLN A 370 138.31 -76.99 -50.38
N LEU A 371 137.87 -76.50 -51.54
CA LEU A 371 138.51 -76.75 -52.83
C LEU A 371 139.90 -76.12 -52.87
N ALA A 372 140.08 -74.86 -52.46
CA ALA A 372 141.38 -74.23 -52.36
C ALA A 372 142.29 -74.93 -51.34
N LYS A 373 141.75 -75.46 -50.24
CA LYS A 373 142.49 -76.37 -49.35
C LYS A 373 142.89 -77.66 -50.04
N GLN A 374 141.97 -78.33 -50.74
CA GLN A 374 142.25 -79.56 -51.46
C GLN A 374 143.18 -79.33 -52.66
N GLU A 375 143.15 -78.17 -53.31
CA GLU A 375 144.08 -77.76 -54.35
C GLU A 375 145.45 -77.44 -53.75
N GLN A 376 145.53 -76.83 -52.58
CA GLN A 376 146.81 -76.63 -51.88
C GLN A 376 147.38 -77.93 -51.30
N GLU A 377 146.54 -78.85 -50.83
CA GLU A 377 146.88 -80.22 -50.44
C GLU A 377 147.24 -81.07 -51.67
N HIS A 378 146.62 -80.87 -52.84
CA HIS A 378 146.92 -81.58 -54.09
C HIS A 378 148.13 -80.98 -54.81
N VAL A 379 148.43 -79.68 -54.65
CA VAL A 379 149.67 -79.04 -55.10
C VAL A 379 150.82 -79.47 -54.22
N THR A 380 150.69 -79.45 -52.88
CA THR A 380 151.74 -79.96 -51.99
C THR A 380 151.93 -81.47 -52.13
N SER A 381 150.85 -82.25 -52.31
CA SER A 381 150.92 -83.67 -52.67
C SER A 381 151.59 -83.90 -54.03
N ASN A 382 151.20 -83.19 -55.10
CA ASN A 382 151.89 -83.27 -56.40
C ASN A 382 153.35 -82.84 -56.31
N LEU A 383 153.69 -81.83 -55.50
CA LEU A 383 155.08 -81.40 -55.31
C LEU A 383 155.87 -82.50 -54.57
N SER A 384 155.27 -83.13 -53.57
CA SER A 384 155.85 -84.30 -52.90
C SER A 384 155.97 -85.51 -53.83
N GLN A 385 154.98 -85.74 -54.69
CA GLN A 385 154.90 -86.89 -55.60
C GLN A 385 155.86 -86.71 -56.78
N ASN A 386 156.06 -85.49 -57.26
CA ASN A 386 157.09 -85.16 -58.24
C ASN A 386 158.49 -85.15 -57.61
N THR A 387 158.65 -84.69 -56.35
CA THR A 387 159.92 -84.84 -55.62
C THR A 387 160.26 -86.31 -55.36
N LEU A 388 159.25 -87.15 -55.07
CA LEU A 388 159.40 -88.60 -54.92
C LEU A 388 159.61 -89.31 -56.26
N ARG A 389 159.00 -88.85 -57.37
CA ARG A 389 159.29 -89.34 -58.74
C ARG A 389 160.69 -88.93 -59.21
N SER A 390 161.14 -87.72 -58.92
CA SER A 390 162.53 -87.30 -59.18
C SER A 390 163.51 -88.09 -58.32
N ARG A 391 163.21 -88.32 -57.03
CA ARG A 391 164.02 -89.20 -56.18
C ARG A 391 164.00 -90.66 -56.64
N LEU A 392 162.87 -91.18 -57.14
CA LEU A 392 162.81 -92.51 -57.76
C LEU A 392 163.67 -92.53 -59.02
N ALA A 393 163.55 -91.58 -59.93
CA ALA A 393 164.40 -91.50 -61.12
C ALA A 393 165.90 -91.34 -60.79
N GLU A 394 166.27 -90.57 -59.75
CA GLU A 394 167.64 -90.49 -59.25
C GLU A 394 168.11 -91.80 -58.59
N LEU A 395 167.24 -92.52 -57.88
CA LEU A 395 167.57 -93.77 -57.21
C LEU A 395 167.60 -94.97 -58.17
N GLU A 396 166.72 -95.02 -59.16
CA GLU A 396 166.71 -95.99 -60.27
C GLU A 396 167.89 -95.72 -61.22
N GLY A 397 168.20 -94.44 -61.50
CA GLY A 397 169.41 -94.04 -62.21
C GLY A 397 170.69 -94.39 -61.44
N ARG A 398 170.71 -94.21 -60.11
CA ARG A 398 171.81 -94.68 -59.26
C ARG A 398 171.88 -96.20 -59.15
N LEU A 399 170.75 -96.91 -59.12
CA LEU A 399 170.73 -98.37 -59.09
C LEU A 399 171.29 -98.93 -60.40
N SER A 400 170.84 -98.40 -61.54
CA SER A 400 171.38 -98.70 -62.86
C SER A 400 172.89 -98.40 -62.97
N GLY A 401 173.32 -97.23 -62.49
CA GLY A 401 174.75 -96.87 -62.44
C GLY A 401 175.56 -97.83 -61.58
N VAL A 402 175.08 -98.14 -60.36
CA VAL A 402 175.71 -99.10 -59.44
C VAL A 402 175.68 -100.51 -60.00
N GLU A 403 174.67 -100.94 -60.76
CA GLU A 403 174.64 -102.25 -61.42
C GLU A 403 175.67 -102.33 -62.56
N VAL A 404 175.77 -101.30 -63.41
CA VAL A 404 176.82 -101.22 -64.43
C VAL A 404 178.21 -101.25 -63.77
N GLU A 405 178.42 -100.44 -62.72
CA GLU A 405 179.65 -100.42 -61.93
C GLU A 405 179.92 -101.77 -61.22
N ASN A 406 178.89 -102.49 -60.76
CA ASN A 406 179.02 -103.83 -60.19
C ASN A 406 179.45 -104.85 -61.26
N THR A 407 178.95 -104.77 -62.49
CA THR A 407 179.43 -105.64 -63.58
C THR A 407 180.84 -105.29 -64.05
N GLN A 408 181.23 -104.02 -63.97
CA GLN A 408 182.59 -103.56 -64.24
C GLN A 408 183.55 -104.09 -63.17
N LEU A 409 183.27 -103.83 -61.89
CA LEU A 409 184.02 -104.35 -60.75
C LEU A 409 184.08 -105.87 -60.69
N ARG A 410 183.09 -106.61 -61.21
CA ARG A 410 183.17 -108.08 -61.37
C ARG A 410 184.16 -108.50 -62.45
N ARG A 411 184.27 -107.78 -63.57
CA ARG A 411 185.25 -108.03 -64.63
C ARG A 411 186.67 -107.64 -64.17
N ASP A 412 186.80 -106.50 -63.50
CA ASP A 412 188.08 -106.04 -62.94
C ASP A 412 188.55 -106.96 -61.79
N LYS A 413 187.62 -107.46 -60.96
CA LYS A 413 187.91 -108.51 -59.96
C LYS A 413 188.35 -109.82 -60.62
N MET A 414 187.82 -110.19 -61.78
CA MET A 414 188.24 -111.40 -62.50
C MET A 414 189.69 -111.27 -62.98
N LEU A 415 190.03 -110.14 -63.61
CA LEU A 415 191.41 -109.84 -64.02
C LEU A 415 192.38 -109.76 -62.84
N LEU A 416 191.95 -109.22 -61.69
CA LEU A 416 192.74 -109.23 -60.45
C LEU A 416 192.89 -110.63 -59.85
N VAL A 417 191.90 -111.50 -59.96
CA VAL A 417 191.99 -112.92 -59.54
C VAL A 417 192.96 -113.69 -60.43
N ASP A 418 192.92 -113.49 -61.75
CA ASP A 418 193.87 -114.09 -62.67
C ASP A 418 195.31 -113.64 -62.35
N HIS A 419 195.52 -112.32 -62.13
CA HIS A 419 196.84 -111.79 -61.77
C HIS A 419 197.32 -112.24 -60.38
N VAL A 420 196.41 -112.41 -59.41
CA VAL A 420 196.74 -113.03 -58.11
C VAL A 420 197.10 -114.51 -58.26
N SER A 421 196.46 -115.25 -59.17
CA SER A 421 196.82 -116.65 -59.44
C SER A 421 198.22 -116.78 -60.06
N GLU A 422 198.61 -115.83 -60.91
CA GLU A 422 199.93 -115.78 -61.53
C GLU A 422 201.03 -115.39 -60.52
N LEU A 423 200.72 -114.47 -59.59
CA LEU A 423 201.58 -114.17 -58.44
C LEU A 423 201.70 -115.35 -57.47
N GLN A 424 200.62 -116.08 -57.19
CA GLN A 424 200.64 -117.31 -56.37
C GLN A 424 201.52 -118.39 -57.00
N LYS A 425 201.53 -118.50 -58.33
CA LYS A 425 202.43 -119.41 -59.07
C LYS A 425 203.90 -119.04 -58.87
N GLN A 426 204.24 -117.74 -58.96
CA GLN A 426 205.61 -117.25 -58.70
C GLN A 426 206.05 -117.44 -57.23
N VAL A 427 205.12 -117.33 -56.27
CA VAL A 427 205.40 -117.62 -54.85
C VAL A 427 205.66 -119.12 -54.65
N ALA A 428 204.84 -120.00 -55.22
CA ALA A 428 205.01 -121.44 -55.09
C ALA A 428 206.34 -121.95 -55.69
N GLU A 429 206.80 -121.37 -56.80
CA GLU A 429 208.12 -121.66 -57.37
C GLU A 429 209.26 -121.25 -56.42
N ARG A 430 209.09 -120.15 -55.67
CA ARG A 430 210.05 -119.69 -54.66
C ARG A 430 210.04 -120.50 -53.36
N ASP A 431 208.88 -120.96 -52.89
CA ASP A 431 208.79 -121.90 -51.76
C ASP A 431 209.48 -123.24 -52.08
N GLN A 432 209.48 -123.65 -53.36
CA GLN A 432 210.18 -124.83 -53.83
C GLN A 432 211.71 -124.65 -53.92
N GLU A 433 212.21 -123.42 -54.09
CA GLU A 433 213.63 -123.09 -53.89
C GLU A 433 213.99 -123.03 -52.39
N ALA A 434 213.16 -122.39 -51.57
CA ALA A 434 213.38 -122.24 -50.14
C ALA A 434 213.48 -123.59 -49.41
N THR A 435 212.58 -124.53 -49.71
CA THR A 435 212.62 -125.87 -49.12
C THR A 435 213.81 -126.72 -49.60
N ARG A 436 214.34 -126.49 -50.81
CA ARG A 436 215.62 -127.10 -51.24
C ARG A 436 216.79 -126.61 -50.39
N MET A 437 216.84 -125.31 -50.07
CA MET A 437 217.86 -124.75 -49.17
C MET A 437 217.68 -125.24 -47.71
N GLN A 438 216.44 -125.35 -47.23
CA GLN A 438 216.14 -125.81 -45.87
C GLN A 438 216.56 -127.27 -45.64
N ASN A 439 216.36 -128.15 -46.63
CA ASN A 439 216.87 -129.53 -46.61
C ASN A 439 218.42 -129.58 -46.54
N HIS A 440 219.11 -128.65 -47.20
CA HIS A 440 220.56 -128.54 -47.13
C HIS A 440 221.03 -128.08 -45.72
N MET A 441 220.29 -127.16 -45.09
CA MET A 441 220.59 -126.64 -43.75
C MET A 441 220.45 -127.69 -42.63
N HIS A 442 219.35 -128.45 -42.62
CA HIS A 442 219.18 -129.56 -41.65
C HIS A 442 220.27 -130.64 -41.79
N THR A 443 220.77 -130.86 -43.01
CA THR A 443 221.90 -131.78 -43.25
C THR A 443 223.18 -131.30 -42.55
N MET A 444 223.38 -129.99 -42.42
CA MET A 444 224.51 -129.40 -41.66
C MET A 444 224.27 -129.45 -40.15
N GLU A 445 223.06 -129.15 -39.67
CA GLU A 445 222.72 -129.17 -38.23
C GLU A 445 222.91 -130.57 -37.62
N GLY A 446 222.61 -131.63 -38.37
CA GLY A 446 222.91 -133.01 -38.00
C GLY A 446 224.41 -133.30 -37.75
N THR A 447 225.32 -132.56 -38.38
CA THR A 447 226.77 -132.67 -38.11
C THR A 447 227.19 -131.91 -36.85
N LEU A 448 226.48 -130.82 -36.52
CA LEU A 448 226.87 -129.87 -35.47
C LEU A 448 226.45 -130.35 -34.08
N ALA A 449 225.22 -130.86 -33.91
CA ALA A 449 224.84 -131.59 -32.69
C ALA A 449 225.72 -132.86 -32.51
N GLY A 450 226.07 -133.49 -33.63
CA GLY A 450 227.08 -134.55 -33.72
C GLY A 450 228.50 -134.13 -33.29
N LEU A 451 228.77 -132.82 -33.10
CA LEU A 451 230.01 -132.23 -32.57
C LEU A 451 229.86 -131.60 -31.17
N GLU A 452 228.64 -131.41 -30.65
CA GLU A 452 228.36 -130.93 -29.27
C GLU A 452 228.14 -132.05 -28.21
N ARG A 453 228.07 -133.31 -28.65
CA ARG A 453 229.08 -134.37 -28.41
C ARG A 453 230.09 -134.20 -27.24
N ARG A 454 230.71 -135.31 -26.80
CA ARG A 454 232.09 -135.50 -26.24
C ARG A 454 232.78 -134.37 -25.43
N ASN A 455 232.84 -133.11 -25.86
CA ASN A 455 233.26 -131.95 -25.07
C ASN A 455 232.60 -131.92 -23.66
N LYS A 456 231.29 -132.19 -23.56
CA LYS A 456 230.60 -132.32 -22.26
C LYS A 456 231.04 -133.55 -21.42
N GLN A 457 231.62 -134.58 -22.03
CA GLN A 457 232.28 -135.69 -21.32
C GLN A 457 233.69 -135.33 -20.84
N GLU A 458 234.40 -134.41 -21.52
CA GLU A 458 235.76 -134.00 -21.15
C GLU A 458 235.77 -132.90 -20.07
N SER A 459 234.92 -131.88 -20.16
CA SER A 459 234.92 -130.73 -19.23
C SER A 459 234.69 -131.14 -17.76
N SER A 460 233.77 -132.07 -17.51
CA SER A 460 233.49 -132.62 -16.17
C SER A 460 234.71 -133.32 -15.54
N LEU A 461 235.59 -133.90 -16.36
CA LEU A 461 236.81 -134.58 -15.92
C LEU A 461 237.98 -133.64 -15.57
N GLN A 462 237.92 -132.35 -15.95
CA GLN A 462 238.95 -131.36 -15.60
C GLN A 462 238.61 -130.50 -14.38
N SER A 463 237.36 -130.03 -14.25
CA SER A 463 237.00 -129.02 -13.23
C SER A 463 237.42 -129.42 -11.81
N GLN A 464 237.18 -130.68 -11.43
CA GLN A 464 237.47 -131.18 -10.08
C GLN A 464 238.97 -131.40 -9.77
N ARG A 465 239.88 -131.13 -10.71
CA ARG A 465 241.33 -131.03 -10.44
C ARG A 465 241.82 -129.61 -10.15
N TRP A 466 241.11 -128.59 -10.61
CA TRP A 466 241.57 -127.19 -10.52
C TRP A 466 241.15 -126.49 -9.22
N GLY A 467 240.02 -126.89 -8.63
CA GLY A 467 239.26 -126.09 -7.68
C GLY A 467 240.05 -125.35 -6.60
N GLU A 468 240.87 -126.04 -5.80
CA GLU A 468 241.30 -125.50 -4.50
C GLU A 468 242.82 -125.44 -4.29
N PHE A 469 243.53 -124.91 -5.30
CA PHE A 469 244.88 -124.34 -5.13
C PHE A 469 244.87 -122.85 -4.69
N GLU A 470 243.79 -122.09 -4.93
CA GLU A 470 243.89 -120.63 -5.20
C GLU A 470 243.60 -119.64 -4.03
N LYS A 471 243.30 -120.08 -2.81
CA LYS A 471 242.77 -119.16 -1.76
C LYS A 471 243.80 -118.12 -1.23
N MET A 472 243.76 -116.86 -1.75
CA MET A 472 244.77 -115.77 -1.52
C MET A 472 244.27 -114.30 -1.27
N ALA A 473 244.59 -113.26 -2.08
CA ALA A 473 244.62 -111.81 -1.67
C ALA A 473 244.28 -110.73 -2.74
N GLU A 474 243.90 -109.47 -2.34
CA GLU A 474 243.16 -108.46 -3.19
C GLU A 474 243.28 -106.88 -2.80
N SER A 475 242.76 -105.81 -3.54
CA SER A 475 243.09 -104.27 -3.47
C SER A 475 242.13 -103.03 -3.95
N MET A 476 242.58 -101.70 -4.16
CA MET A 476 241.80 -100.32 -4.15
C MET A 476 242.36 -98.94 -4.86
N LYS A 477 241.63 -97.73 -5.05
CA LYS A 477 242.04 -96.17 -5.17
C LYS A 477 241.13 -95.01 -5.93
N ASN A 478 241.26 -93.61 -5.78
CA ASN A 478 240.51 -92.42 -6.52
C ASN A 478 240.88 -90.80 -6.36
N LEU A 479 240.37 -89.71 -7.13
CA LEU A 479 240.58 -88.14 -6.96
C LEU A 479 239.91 -86.93 -7.89
N SER A 480 239.92 -85.57 -7.50
CA SER A 480 240.02 -84.14 -8.21
C SER A 480 238.87 -83.13 -8.82
N LYS A 481 239.01 -81.71 -8.95
CA LYS A 481 238.28 -80.56 -9.82
C LYS A 481 238.30 -78.95 -9.42
N SER A 482 238.17 -77.83 -10.30
CA SER A 482 237.81 -76.30 -10.03
C SER A 482 237.78 -75.08 -11.16
N MET A 483 237.32 -73.77 -10.89
CA MET A 483 237.52 -72.27 -11.46
C MET A 483 236.67 -71.50 -12.63
N THR A 484 236.59 -70.13 -13.07
CA THR A 484 236.53 -68.59 -12.67
C THR A 484 236.34 -67.42 -13.83
N ALA A 485 235.82 -66.11 -13.70
CA ALA A 485 235.73 -64.91 -14.76
C ALA A 485 235.25 -63.35 -14.43
N ARG A 486 235.38 -62.21 -15.28
CA ARG A 486 234.79 -60.73 -15.17
C ARG A 486 234.98 -59.55 -16.32
N SER A 487 234.31 -58.30 -16.39
CA SER A 487 234.47 -57.07 -17.37
C SER A 487 233.71 -55.61 -17.18
N LEU A 488 233.94 -54.41 -17.92
CA LEU A 488 233.21 -53.00 -17.94
C LEU A 488 233.68 -51.69 -18.84
N THR A 489 232.88 -50.63 -19.36
CA THR A 489 233.25 -49.19 -19.99
C THR A 489 232.14 -48.05 -20.46
N PRO A 490 232.39 -46.66 -20.70
CA PRO A 490 231.41 -45.48 -21.11
C PRO A 490 231.78 -44.09 -21.96
N GLU A 491 230.81 -43.13 -22.31
CA GLU A 491 230.64 -41.62 -22.82
C GLU A 491 230.96 -40.97 -24.27
N TYR A 492 230.23 -39.85 -24.62
CA TYR A 492 230.10 -38.85 -25.77
C TYR A 492 229.44 -39.26 -27.12
#